data_AF-A0A957FES7-F1
#
_entry.id   AF-A0A957FES7-F1
#
_cell.length_a   1.000
_cell.length_b   1.000
_cell.length_c   1.000
_cell.angle_alpha   90.00
_cell.angle_beta   90.00
_cell.angle_gamma   90.00
#
_symmetry.space_group_name_H-M   'P 1'
#
loop_
_entity.id
_entity.type
_entity.pdbx_description
1 polymer ?
#
loop_
_entity_poly.entity_id
_entity_poly.type
_entity_poly.pdbx_seq_one_letter_code
_entity_poly.pdbx_strand_id
1 'polypeptide(L)'
;MREFTKVNGYANGYTNGHGKTNGHNGYHQEAVGKAPEKVAIEEAVRAILHNVGEDPERDGLIGTPDRIARMYDEVLGGYHVDPEKLVNGALFDVDYSEMVLVKDIEYFSMCEHHMLP
;
A
#
# COMPACT_ATOMS: atom_id res chain seq x y z
N MET A 1 -20.21 30.41 14.05
CA MET A 1 -18.91 30.23 13.36
C MET A 1 -18.13 29.21 14.16
N ARG A 2 -18.03 27.96 13.67
CA ARG A 2 -17.27 26.91 14.34
C ARG A 2 -15.91 26.81 13.68
N GLU A 3 -14.87 26.95 14.49
CA GLU A 3 -13.49 26.70 14.15
C GLU A 3 -13.29 25.22 13.79
N PHE A 4 -12.60 24.97 12.67
CA PHE A 4 -12.01 23.68 12.35
C PHE A 4 -10.68 23.93 11.64
N THR A 5 -9.59 23.90 12.41
CA THR A 5 -8.24 23.73 11.86
C THR A 5 -7.44 22.86 12.81
N LYS A 6 -7.56 21.54 12.60
CA LYS A 6 -6.46 20.61 12.81
C LYS A 6 -6.21 19.93 11.48
N VAL A 7 -5.24 20.47 10.75
CA VAL A 7 -4.66 19.84 9.57
C VAL A 7 -3.67 18.83 10.12
N ASN A 8 -4.03 17.54 10.17
CA ASN A 8 -3.06 16.48 10.41
C ASN A 8 -2.24 16.32 9.13
N GLY A 9 -1.07 16.94 9.13
CA GLY A 9 -0.05 16.74 8.11
C GLY A 9 0.49 15.32 8.21
N TYR A 10 0.16 14.48 7.22
CA TYR A 10 0.94 13.29 6.91
C TYR A 10 2.21 13.73 6.20
N ALA A 11 3.17 14.22 6.99
CA ALA A 11 4.53 14.46 6.54
C ALA A 11 5.26 13.11 6.55
N ASN A 12 5.23 12.38 5.43
CA ASN A 12 6.16 11.29 5.21
C ASN A 12 7.51 11.90 4.76
N GLY A 13 8.20 12.53 5.71
CA GLY A 13 9.51 13.13 5.52
C GLY A 13 10.60 12.11 5.81
N TYR A 14 10.97 11.29 4.82
CA TYR A 14 12.23 10.56 4.86
C TYR A 14 13.38 11.53 4.57
N THR A 15 13.96 12.10 5.61
CA THR A 15 15.34 12.60 5.54
C THR A 15 16.12 11.91 6.63
N ASN A 16 17.20 11.22 6.26
CA ASN A 16 18.24 10.89 7.22
C ASN A 16 19.59 11.28 6.64
N GLY A 17 20.28 12.10 7.45
CA GLY A 17 21.55 12.73 7.13
C GLY A 17 22.71 11.75 7.00
N HIS A 18 23.80 12.31 6.51
CA HIS A 18 25.07 11.65 6.24
C HIS A 18 25.64 10.88 7.44
N GLY A 19 25.85 9.57 7.27
CA GLY A 19 26.69 8.72 8.11
C GLY A 19 27.55 7.82 7.21
N LYS A 20 28.87 7.88 7.39
CA LYS A 20 29.88 7.23 6.53
C LYS A 20 29.75 5.70 6.58
N THR A 21 29.85 5.05 5.42
CA THR A 21 29.81 3.60 5.27
C THR A 21 31.16 2.96 5.63
N ASN A 22 31.13 1.91 6.44
CA ASN A 22 32.15 0.88 6.44
C ASN A 22 31.43 -0.47 6.33
N GLY A 23 31.77 -1.20 5.27
CA GLY A 23 31.10 -2.43 4.88
C GLY A 23 31.25 -3.55 5.91
N HIS A 24 30.17 -4.29 6.10
CA HIS A 24 30.06 -5.74 5.91
C HIS A 24 28.57 -6.04 5.71
N ASN A 25 28.24 -6.73 4.62
CA ASN A 25 26.87 -6.96 4.17
C ASN A 25 26.16 -7.96 5.11
N GLY A 26 25.46 -7.44 6.11
CA GLY A 26 24.48 -8.15 6.89
C GLY A 26 23.14 -7.46 6.71
N TYR A 27 22.14 -8.16 6.19
CA TYR A 27 20.75 -7.73 6.24
C TYR A 27 20.25 -7.78 7.69
N HIS A 28 20.77 -6.89 8.52
CA HIS A 28 20.09 -6.51 9.74
C HIS A 28 19.00 -5.53 9.32
N GLN A 29 17.82 -6.07 9.00
CA GLN A 29 16.62 -5.26 9.10
C GLN A 29 16.51 -4.89 10.58
N GLU A 30 16.83 -3.64 10.92
CA GLU A 30 16.42 -3.07 12.19
C GLU A 30 14.91 -3.32 12.32
N ALA A 31 14.49 -3.94 13.41
CA ALA A 31 13.11 -4.32 13.65
C ALA A 31 12.26 -3.05 13.85
N VAL A 32 11.88 -2.41 12.75
CA VAL A 32 10.82 -1.42 12.75
C VAL A 32 9.54 -2.17 13.07
N GLY A 33 8.97 -1.90 14.25
CA GLY A 33 7.73 -2.54 14.70
C GLY A 33 6.64 -2.42 13.62
N LYS A 34 5.91 -3.52 13.41
CA LYS A 34 4.85 -3.58 12.40
C LYS A 34 3.76 -2.55 12.70
N ALA A 35 3.28 -1.86 11.67
CA ALA A 35 2.24 -0.86 11.83
C ALA A 35 0.95 -1.48 12.42
N PRO A 36 0.24 -0.78 13.33
CA PRO A 36 -0.91 -1.34 14.06
C PRO A 36 -2.00 -1.92 13.16
N GLU A 37 -2.30 -1.26 12.05
CA GLU A 37 -3.29 -1.68 11.06
C GLU A 37 -2.92 -3.02 10.41
N LYS A 38 -1.62 -3.26 10.18
CA LYS A 38 -1.16 -4.52 9.60
C LYS A 38 -1.30 -5.67 10.59
N VAL A 39 -1.01 -5.43 11.87
CA VAL A 39 -1.21 -6.42 12.93
C VAL A 39 -2.70 -6.80 13.01
N ALA A 40 -3.59 -5.80 12.97
CA ALA A 40 -5.03 -6.04 12.99
C ALA A 40 -5.52 -6.85 11.78
N ILE A 41 -4.98 -6.59 10.59
CA ILE A 41 -5.30 -7.39 9.39
C ILE A 41 -4.83 -8.83 9.55
N GLU A 42 -3.62 -9.06 10.06
CA GLU A 42 -3.11 -10.43 10.27
C GLU A 42 -3.98 -11.23 11.24
N GLU A 43 -4.40 -10.59 12.34
CA GLU A 43 -5.30 -11.20 13.31
C GLU A 43 -6.66 -11.53 12.68
N ALA A 44 -7.22 -10.61 11.89
CA ALA A 44 -8.46 -10.83 11.17
C ALA A 44 -8.35 -12.00 10.16
N VAL A 45 -7.24 -12.08 9.42
CA VAL A 45 -7.00 -13.17 8.47
C VAL A 45 -6.84 -14.50 9.20
N ARG A 46 -6.12 -14.53 10.33
CA ARG A 46 -6.00 -15.74 11.15
C ARG A 46 -7.38 -16.20 11.64
N ALA A 47 -8.22 -15.27 12.05
CA ALA A 47 -9.60 -15.56 12.43
C ALA A 47 -10.42 -16.10 11.25
N ILE A 48 -10.31 -15.51 10.06
CA ILE A 48 -10.98 -16.02 8.85
C ILE A 48 -10.57 -17.45 8.57
N LEU A 49 -9.26 -17.74 8.50
CA LEU A 49 -8.73 -19.09 8.22
C LEU A 49 -9.30 -20.11 9.20
N HIS A 50 -9.24 -19.82 10.50
CA HIS A 50 -9.80 -20.70 11.52
C HIS A 50 -11.31 -20.94 11.34
N ASN A 51 -12.09 -19.89 11.05
CA ASN A 51 -13.54 -19.99 10.94
C ASN A 51 -14.02 -20.65 9.64
N VAL A 52 -13.18 -20.72 8.60
CA VAL A 52 -13.47 -21.49 7.37
C VAL A 52 -13.01 -22.95 7.46
N GLY A 53 -12.48 -23.38 8.62
CA GLY A 53 -12.05 -24.75 8.87
C GLY A 53 -10.61 -25.07 8.47
N GLU A 54 -9.80 -24.05 8.18
CA GLU A 54 -8.35 -24.23 7.97
C GLU A 54 -7.59 -24.22 9.29
N ASP A 55 -6.39 -24.80 9.30
CA ASP A 55 -5.43 -24.73 10.41
C ASP A 55 -4.40 -23.61 10.14
N PRO A 56 -4.46 -22.45 10.82
CA PRO A 56 -3.53 -21.35 10.60
C PRO A 56 -2.08 -21.68 10.96
N GLU A 57 -1.84 -22.73 11.75
CA GLU A 57 -0.50 -23.14 12.19
C GLU A 57 0.15 -24.15 11.25
N ARG A 58 -0.54 -24.62 10.20
CA ARG A 58 0.07 -25.49 9.19
C ARG A 58 1.15 -24.75 8.39
N ASP A 59 2.23 -25.43 8.03
CA ASP A 59 3.41 -24.85 7.35
C ASP A 59 3.07 -23.90 6.19
N GLY A 60 2.05 -24.22 5.39
CA GLY A 60 1.61 -23.38 4.26
C GLY A 60 0.90 -22.08 4.64
N LEU A 61 0.30 -21.98 5.83
CA LEU A 61 -0.54 -20.87 6.27
C LEU A 61 0.07 -19.97 7.33
N ILE A 62 1.14 -20.39 8.01
CA ILE A 62 1.81 -19.57 9.04
C ILE A 62 2.12 -18.16 8.51
N GLY A 63 2.58 -18.05 7.26
CA GLY A 63 2.86 -16.78 6.59
C GLY A 63 1.70 -16.15 5.81
N THR A 64 0.53 -16.79 5.74
CA THR A 64 -0.62 -16.28 4.97
C THR A 64 -1.15 -14.94 5.51
N PRO A 65 -1.34 -14.76 6.83
CA PRO A 65 -1.76 -13.47 7.38
C PRO A 65 -0.87 -12.31 6.94
N ASP A 66 0.45 -12.48 7.05
CA ASP A 66 1.44 -11.47 6.66
C ASP A 66 1.40 -11.17 5.15
N ARG A 67 1.30 -12.22 4.32
CA ARG A 67 1.17 -12.06 2.86
C ARG A 67 -0.09 -11.29 2.49
N ILE A 68 -1.22 -11.57 3.12
CA ILE A 68 -2.48 -10.86 2.84
C ILE A 68 -2.40 -9.41 3.33
N ALA A 69 -1.80 -9.15 4.49
CA ALA A 69 -1.59 -7.79 4.97
C ALA A 69 -0.70 -6.95 4.04
N ARG A 70 0.31 -7.55 3.39
CA ARG A 70 1.07 -6.87 2.35
C ARG A 70 0.30 -6.72 1.04
N MET A 71 -0.49 -7.72 0.65
CA MET A 71 -1.32 -7.66 -0.55
C MET A 71 -2.30 -6.46 -0.48
N TYR A 72 -2.92 -6.20 0.68
CA TYR A 72 -3.84 -5.07 0.82
C TYR A 72 -3.18 -3.70 0.64
N ASP A 73 -1.92 -3.52 1.08
CA ASP A 73 -1.19 -2.28 0.78
C ASP A 73 -1.03 -2.05 -0.72
N GLU A 74 -0.87 -3.12 -1.49
CA GLU A 74 -0.65 -3.07 -2.93
C GLU A 74 -1.96 -2.83 -3.67
N VAL A 75 -2.94 -3.73 -3.49
CA VAL A 75 -4.18 -3.72 -4.29
C VAL A 75 -5.13 -2.59 -3.90
N LEU A 76 -4.99 -2.04 -2.69
CA LEU A 76 -5.75 -0.86 -2.22
C LEU A 76 -4.87 0.40 -2.12
N GLY A 77 -3.61 0.33 -2.56
CA GLY A 77 -2.65 1.44 -2.47
C GLY A 77 -3.10 2.70 -3.20
N GLY A 78 -3.98 2.55 -4.20
CA GLY A 78 -4.58 3.65 -4.95
C GLY A 78 -5.28 4.71 -4.07
N TYR A 79 -5.81 4.34 -2.90
CA TYR A 79 -6.43 5.31 -1.97
C TYR A 79 -5.47 6.34 -1.39
N HIS A 80 -4.17 6.05 -1.44
CA HIS A 80 -3.11 6.90 -0.90
C HIS A 80 -2.31 7.61 -2.00
N VAL A 81 -2.73 7.46 -3.27
CA VAL A 81 -2.08 8.10 -4.41
C VAL A 81 -2.60 9.53 -4.58
N ASP A 82 -1.66 10.46 -4.67
CA ASP A 82 -1.94 11.85 -5.04
C ASP A 82 -1.90 11.97 -6.58
N PRO A 83 -3.05 12.26 -7.24
CA PRO A 83 -3.12 12.30 -8.69
C PRO A 83 -2.27 13.44 -9.29
N GLU A 84 -2.11 14.58 -8.60
CA GLU A 84 -1.27 15.68 -9.10
C GLU A 84 0.20 15.26 -9.13
N LYS A 85 0.66 14.62 -8.04
CA LYS A 85 2.02 14.06 -8.01
C LYS A 85 2.20 12.92 -9.01
N LEU A 86 1.17 12.10 -9.24
CA LEU A 86 1.21 11.00 -10.19
C LEU A 86 1.34 11.51 -11.64
N VAL A 87 0.57 12.54 -12.01
CA VAL A 87 0.65 13.18 -13.34
C VAL A 87 2.01 13.87 -13.53
N ASN A 88 2.65 14.33 -12.45
CA ASN A 88 4.01 14.84 -12.43
C ASN A 88 4.29 15.93 -13.49
N GLY A 89 3.31 16.81 -13.69
CA GLY A 89 3.42 17.91 -14.65
C GLY A 89 3.55 17.49 -16.11
N ALA A 90 3.17 16.26 -16.48
CA ALA A 90 3.19 15.75 -17.85
C ALA A 90 2.08 16.37 -18.72
N LEU A 91 2.09 17.70 -18.84
CA LEU A 91 1.19 18.51 -19.64
C LEU A 91 2.00 19.18 -20.75
N PHE A 92 1.49 19.12 -21.98
CA PHE A 92 2.20 19.60 -23.16
C PHE A 92 1.27 20.46 -24.01
N ASP A 93 1.75 21.63 -24.43
CA ASP A 93 1.07 22.45 -25.42
C ASP A 93 1.24 21.82 -26.81
N VAL A 94 0.13 21.47 -27.45
CA VAL A 94 0.09 20.87 -28.79
C VAL A 94 -0.91 21.59 -29.68
N ASP A 95 -0.51 21.94 -30.89
CA ASP A 95 -1.39 22.46 -31.94
C ASP A 95 -2.04 21.28 -32.69
N TYR A 96 -2.88 20.52 -31.97
CA TYR A 96 -3.59 19.33 -32.46
C TYR A 96 -5.02 19.34 -31.94
N SER A 97 -6.00 19.33 -32.84
CA SER A 97 -7.42 19.49 -32.52
C SER A 97 -8.27 18.24 -32.80
N GLU A 98 -7.64 17.08 -33.02
CA GLU A 98 -8.35 15.83 -33.26
C GLU A 98 -8.37 14.95 -31.99
N MET A 99 -9.21 13.91 -31.98
CA MET A 99 -9.34 13.00 -30.84
C MET A 99 -8.08 12.15 -30.65
N VAL A 100 -7.65 12.01 -29.41
CA VAL A 100 -6.61 11.04 -29.00
C VAL A 100 -7.30 9.89 -28.27
N LEU A 101 -7.07 8.66 -28.73
CA LEU A 101 -7.58 7.45 -28.10
C LEU A 101 -6.42 6.65 -27.51
N VAL A 102 -6.46 6.44 -26.20
CA VAL A 102 -5.67 5.40 -25.52
C VAL A 102 -6.63 4.28 -25.16
N LYS A 103 -6.34 3.08 -25.65
CA LYS A 103 -7.18 1.89 -25.47
C LYS A 103 -6.31 0.71 -25.06
N ASP A 104 -6.97 -0.39 -24.72
CA ASP A 104 -6.31 -1.65 -24.35
C ASP A 104 -5.40 -1.49 -23.11
N ILE A 105 -5.84 -0.67 -22.14
CA ILE A 105 -5.18 -0.51 -20.83
C ILE A 105 -5.61 -1.66 -19.93
N GLU A 106 -4.65 -2.46 -19.48
CA GLU A 106 -4.90 -3.49 -18.48
C GLU A 106 -5.26 -2.85 -17.13
N TYR A 107 -6.34 -3.33 -16.51
CA TYR A 107 -6.84 -2.83 -15.24
C TYR A 107 -7.30 -3.98 -14.36
N PHE A 108 -6.93 -3.93 -13.10
CA PHE A 108 -7.36 -4.85 -12.06
C PHE A 108 -7.96 -4.03 -10.91
N SER A 109 -9.03 -4.54 -10.32
CA SER A 109 -9.74 -3.89 -9.22
C SER A 109 -9.99 -4.91 -8.11
N MET A 110 -10.69 -4.45 -7.08
CA MET A 110 -11.35 -5.31 -6.11
C MET A 110 -12.79 -4.81 -5.94
N CYS A 111 -13.77 -5.70 -6.01
CA CYS A 111 -15.16 -5.37 -5.73
C CYS A 111 -15.37 -5.23 -4.22
N GLU A 112 -15.80 -4.06 -3.78
CA GLU A 112 -16.00 -3.72 -2.37
C GLU A 112 -17.09 -4.55 -1.67
N HIS A 113 -18.03 -5.08 -2.45
CA HIS A 113 -19.13 -5.89 -1.90
C HIS A 113 -18.69 -7.30 -1.50
N HIS A 114 -17.65 -7.82 -2.14
CA HIS A 114 -17.26 -9.24 -2.00
C HIS A 114 -15.76 -9.41 -1.66
N MET A 115 -14.96 -8.36 -1.79
CA MET A 115 -13.50 -8.37 -1.66
C MET A 115 -12.84 -9.39 -2.61
N LEU A 116 -13.36 -9.47 -3.84
CA LEU A 116 -12.85 -10.30 -4.93
C LEU A 116 -12.45 -9.42 -6.13
N PRO A 117 -11.37 -9.76 -6.86
CA PRO A 117 -10.99 -9.06 -8.09
C PRO A 117 -12.07 -9.09 -9.17
#